data_AF-A5DC38-F1
#
_entry.id   AF-A5DC38-F1
#
_cell.length_a   1.000
_cell.length_b   1.000
_cell.length_c   1.000
_cell.angle_alpha   90.00
_cell.angle_beta   90.00
_cell.angle_gamma   90.00
#
_symmetry.space_group_name_H-M   'P 1'
#
loop_
_entity.id
_entity.type
_entity.pdbx_description
1 polymer ?
#
loop_
_entity_poly.entity_id
_entity_poly.type
_entity_poly.pdbx_seq_one_letter_code
_entity_poly.pdbx_strand_id
1 'polypeptide(L)'
;MSRPSSIYRGGTFQARRSLYLAPHDPFNLLDFREISICLQSCDFTASEELVSRPTSQYIRTLLEQILDTFMCISSENIQKGVKNVIREDRAANKSPANGSTQEEDDENNDPDDAASTLALISLHRGATEFLHTCGINDFTLMDIMRPEPQRIRRILSAIVNYARFREENSVECEKLVSLSESNLEKIRAAKAENNRLQNEISTVEQKLASGAETQAKKASLKQINAYNSKLEEELKKLKRLQEELTLSYNQYRDEKGRLIEKLEDQHYLILEAKKDIDKLKSYMHTDFDILNKVIEDLRSNLNEYQQAASSQEQRNRNINISIEAFQIIEQNIKNLFKILEEVSNDLARQNRIAEELNKHQDMLEEKKQESHEYGRQISALQRKINVNEEKTQKLREGFNRETERQQQETATLRQEYEKLSQDRATKEEELERTRKEINRYEHMINSEKNEFNIEYKNAEAAVSRLNAHVNLYISEMSKKLEPKS
;
A
#
# COMPACT_ATOMS: atom_id res chain seq x y z
N MET A 1 25.41 -32.97 74.82
CA MET A 1 25.65 -34.29 74.22
C MET A 1 24.37 -34.67 73.50
N SER A 2 24.25 -34.89 72.20
CA SER A 2 25.22 -35.28 71.17
C SER A 2 24.66 -34.91 69.80
N ARG A 3 25.53 -34.54 68.86
CA ARG A 3 25.32 -34.85 67.44
C ARG A 3 25.75 -36.30 67.20
N PRO A 4 25.13 -37.02 66.24
CA PRO A 4 25.68 -37.13 64.89
C PRO A 4 24.58 -36.96 63.80
N SER A 5 24.76 -36.20 62.71
CA SER A 5 25.43 -36.55 61.42
C SER A 5 24.96 -37.89 60.83
N SER A 6 24.73 -38.12 59.55
CA SER A 6 24.80 -37.39 58.27
C SER A 6 24.48 -38.47 57.23
N ILE A 7 23.65 -38.25 56.20
CA ILE A 7 23.96 -38.70 54.82
C ILE A 7 23.35 -37.71 53.82
N TYR A 8 24.23 -37.18 52.98
CA TYR A 8 24.05 -36.31 51.83
C TYR A 8 23.11 -36.86 50.75
N ARG A 9 22.27 -35.98 50.18
CA ARG A 9 22.18 -35.77 48.72
C ARG A 9 21.80 -34.32 48.46
N GLY A 10 22.66 -33.63 47.72
CA GLY A 10 22.55 -32.22 47.38
C GLY A 10 21.45 -31.95 46.36
N GLY A 11 20.96 -30.71 46.41
CA GLY A 11 19.94 -30.19 45.51
C GLY A 11 19.53 -28.79 45.97
N THR A 12 20.35 -27.82 45.57
CA THR A 12 20.24 -26.37 45.70
C THR A 12 18.82 -25.79 45.85
N PHE A 13 18.60 -25.17 47.01
CA PHE A 13 17.60 -24.11 47.23
C PHE A 13 17.94 -22.89 46.38
N GLN A 14 17.30 -22.68 45.23
CA GLN A 14 17.09 -21.35 44.65
C GLN A 14 15.84 -21.34 43.77
N ALA A 15 15.26 -20.15 43.63
CA ALA A 15 14.17 -19.78 42.72
C ALA A 15 12.72 -19.96 43.21
N ARG A 16 12.36 -19.21 44.26
CA ARG A 16 11.02 -18.60 44.35
C ARG A 16 11.13 -17.11 44.03
N ARG A 17 11.05 -16.78 42.73
CA ARG A 17 10.56 -15.51 42.13
C ARG A 17 11.10 -15.41 40.69
N SER A 18 10.43 -16.07 39.77
CA SER A 18 10.38 -15.64 38.37
C SER A 18 9.15 -16.31 37.75
N LEU A 19 8.00 -15.70 38.00
CA LEU A 19 6.75 -16.00 37.32
C LEU A 19 6.32 -14.69 36.65
N TYR A 20 7.06 -14.31 35.60
CA TYR A 20 6.49 -13.55 34.51
C TYR A 20 6.64 -14.44 33.29
N LEU A 21 5.54 -15.12 32.96
CA LEU A 21 5.40 -15.87 31.73
C LEU A 21 5.75 -14.94 30.56
N ALA A 22 6.75 -15.35 29.79
CA ALA A 22 7.11 -14.73 28.54
C ALA A 22 5.87 -14.69 27.62
N PRO A 23 5.43 -13.51 27.16
CA PRO A 23 4.72 -13.44 25.90
C PRO A 23 5.62 -14.09 24.85
N HIS A 24 5.05 -14.84 23.92
CA HIS A 24 5.80 -15.36 22.79
C HIS A 24 6.18 -14.16 21.91
N ASP A 25 7.26 -13.47 22.27
CA ASP A 25 7.72 -12.28 21.55
C ASP A 25 8.02 -12.69 20.10
N PRO A 26 7.70 -11.84 19.11
CA PRO A 26 7.88 -12.15 17.69
C PRO A 26 9.36 -12.11 17.24
N PHE A 27 10.29 -11.82 18.16
CA PHE A 27 11.72 -11.65 17.91
C PHE A 27 12.57 -12.54 18.84
N ASN A 28 13.77 -12.88 18.39
CA ASN A 28 14.70 -13.71 19.16
C ASN A 28 15.39 -12.89 20.27
N LEU A 29 15.53 -13.47 21.46
CA LEU A 29 16.29 -12.89 22.55
C LEU A 29 17.79 -13.05 22.29
N LEU A 30 18.50 -11.95 22.07
CA LEU A 30 19.92 -11.94 21.76
C LEU A 30 20.75 -11.89 23.05
N ASP A 31 22.01 -12.33 23.00
CA ASP A 31 22.95 -12.21 24.12
C ASP A 31 23.51 -10.78 24.26
N PHE A 32 23.93 -10.39 25.47
CA PHE A 32 24.40 -9.03 25.75
C PHE A 32 25.54 -8.57 24.83
N ARG A 33 26.46 -9.49 24.50
CA ARG A 33 27.55 -9.24 23.55
C ARG A 33 27.05 -8.98 22.14
N GLU A 34 26.07 -9.75 21.67
CA GLU A 34 25.48 -9.58 20.33
C GLU A 34 24.71 -8.27 20.23
N ILE A 35 23.93 -7.93 21.27
CA ILE A 35 23.21 -6.66 21.37
C ILE A 35 24.20 -5.48 21.31
N SER A 36 25.30 -5.55 22.08
CA SER A 36 26.31 -4.50 22.11
C SER A 36 26.95 -4.29 20.72
N ILE A 37 27.32 -5.37 20.03
CA ILE A 37 27.89 -5.29 18.67
C ILE A 37 26.88 -4.66 17.69
N CYS A 38 25.64 -5.14 17.68
CA CYS A 38 24.64 -4.63 16.75
C CYS A 38 24.27 -3.17 17.01
N LEU A 39 24.14 -2.75 18.27
CA LEU A 39 23.85 -1.36 18.60
C LEU A 39 25.03 -0.44 18.24
N GLN A 40 26.28 -0.88 18.44
CA GLN A 40 27.47 -0.14 17.99
C GLN A 40 27.53 -0.01 16.47
N SER A 41 27.14 -1.04 15.72
CA SER A 41 27.05 -0.95 14.25
C SER A 41 26.00 0.05 13.76
N CYS A 42 25.04 0.42 14.60
CA CYS A 42 24.06 1.47 14.34
C CYS A 42 24.49 2.84 14.92
N ASP A 43 25.77 3.02 15.25
CA ASP A 43 26.35 4.22 15.86
C ASP A 43 25.77 4.60 17.24
N PHE A 44 25.16 3.64 17.94
CA PHE A 44 24.70 3.86 19.31
C PHE A 44 25.78 3.60 20.34
N THR A 45 25.76 4.39 21.42
CA THR A 45 26.64 4.17 22.57
C THR A 45 26.19 2.95 23.37
N ALA A 46 26.75 1.77 23.09
CA ALA A 46 26.35 0.53 23.75
C ALA A 46 27.52 -0.44 23.99
N SER A 47 28.23 -0.30 25.12
CA SER A 47 29.23 -1.28 25.56
C SER A 47 28.56 -2.45 26.31
N GLU A 48 29.18 -3.63 26.25
CA GLU A 48 28.65 -4.84 26.90
C GLU A 48 28.42 -4.65 28.42
N GLU A 49 29.26 -3.83 29.08
CA GLU A 49 29.10 -3.49 30.49
C GLU A 49 27.85 -2.62 30.75
N LEU A 50 27.60 -1.63 29.89
CA LEU A 50 26.43 -0.73 30.01
C LEU A 50 25.11 -1.46 29.70
N VAL A 51 25.13 -2.40 28.76
CA VAL A 51 23.96 -3.20 28.39
C VAL A 51 23.65 -4.27 29.44
N SER A 52 24.67 -4.89 30.04
CA SER A 52 24.49 -5.89 31.11
C SER A 52 24.10 -5.29 32.45
N ARG A 53 24.51 -4.05 32.73
CA ARG A 53 24.15 -3.27 33.92
C ARG A 53 23.60 -1.89 33.54
N PRO A 54 22.36 -1.83 33.02
CA PRO A 54 21.79 -0.57 32.55
C PRO A 54 21.57 0.39 33.71
N THR A 55 21.99 1.65 33.53
CA THR A 55 21.65 2.77 34.44
C THR A 55 20.52 3.60 33.82
N SER A 56 19.75 4.29 34.66
CA SER A 56 18.63 5.13 34.17
C SER A 56 19.11 6.22 33.19
N GLN A 57 20.22 6.88 33.50
CA GLN A 57 20.82 7.89 32.63
C GLN A 57 21.24 7.29 31.28
N TYR A 58 21.86 6.11 31.31
CA TYR A 58 22.27 5.40 30.10
C TYR A 58 21.07 5.07 29.20
N ILE A 59 20.02 4.45 29.75
CA ILE A 59 18.83 4.06 28.98
C ILE A 59 18.09 5.28 28.43
N ARG A 60 18.03 6.36 29.20
CA ARG A 60 17.45 7.62 28.73
C ARG A 60 18.21 8.15 27.50
N THR A 61 19.53 8.29 27.59
CA THR A 61 20.35 8.76 26.47
C THR A 61 20.27 7.82 25.26
N LEU A 62 20.28 6.51 25.50
CA LEU A 62 20.18 5.51 24.44
C LEU A 62 18.83 5.58 23.72
N LEU A 63 17.72 5.71 24.45
CA LEU A 63 16.38 5.85 23.85
C LEU A 63 16.24 7.18 23.10
N GLU A 64 16.81 8.27 23.62
CA GLU A 64 16.86 9.55 22.89
C GLU A 64 17.63 9.40 21.56
N GLN A 65 18.78 8.72 21.56
CA GLN A 65 19.54 8.43 20.33
C GLN A 65 18.76 7.55 19.34
N ILE A 66 18.07 6.52 19.85
CA ILE A 66 17.29 5.58 19.03
C ILE A 66 16.11 6.29 18.38
N LEU A 67 15.36 7.12 19.12
CA LEU A 67 14.23 7.87 18.58
C LEU A 67 14.67 8.93 17.57
N ASP A 68 15.82 9.58 17.79
CA ASP A 68 16.37 10.52 16.82
C ASP A 68 16.76 9.80 15.52
N THR A 69 17.40 8.64 15.63
CA THR A 69 17.90 7.89 14.47
C THR A 69 16.79 7.18 13.69
N PHE A 70 15.79 6.62 14.37
CA PHE A 70 14.76 5.78 13.74
C PHE A 70 13.43 6.50 13.49
N MET A 71 13.09 7.52 14.29
CA MET A 71 11.86 8.30 14.10
C MET A 71 12.12 9.75 13.68
N CYS A 72 13.38 10.20 13.58
CA CYS A 72 13.74 11.60 13.35
C CYS A 72 13.14 12.56 14.40
N ILE A 73 12.92 12.07 15.62
CA ILE A 73 12.43 12.86 16.74
C ILE A 73 13.62 13.25 17.63
N SER A 74 14.22 14.40 17.34
CA SER A 74 15.34 14.90 18.13
C SER A 74 14.91 15.27 19.56
N SER A 75 15.76 14.93 20.54
CA SER A 75 15.63 15.35 21.94
C SER A 75 15.49 16.88 22.07
N GLU A 76 16.15 17.65 21.19
CA GLU A 76 16.03 19.10 21.15
C GLU A 76 14.64 19.57 20.68
N ASN A 77 14.04 18.86 19.73
CA ASN A 77 12.68 19.16 19.24
C ASN A 77 11.63 18.88 20.32
N ILE A 78 11.78 17.78 21.07
CA ILE A 78 10.91 17.47 22.21
C ILE A 78 11.02 18.57 23.27
N GLN A 79 12.24 18.98 23.64
CA GLN A 79 12.45 20.04 24.64
C GLN A 79 11.92 21.39 24.17
N LYS A 80 12.11 21.76 22.90
CA LYS A 80 11.54 22.99 22.31
C LYS A 80 10.01 22.95 22.29
N GLY A 81 9.43 21.81 21.89
CA GLY A 81 7.99 21.59 21.91
C GLY A 81 7.40 21.74 23.30
N VAL A 82 8.01 21.11 24.31
CA VAL A 82 7.61 21.22 25.72
C VAL A 82 7.72 22.66 26.22
N LYS A 83 8.81 23.38 25.90
CA LYS A 83 8.98 24.80 26.27
C LYS A 83 7.93 25.69 25.60
N ASN A 84 7.55 25.40 24.35
CA ASN A 84 6.50 26.15 23.64
C ASN A 84 5.12 25.91 24.25
N VAL A 85 4.78 24.65 24.57
CA VAL A 85 3.51 24.31 25.23
C VAL A 85 3.40 24.97 26.61
N ILE A 86 4.47 24.96 27.41
CA ILE A 86 4.49 25.65 28.72
C ILE A 86 4.34 27.17 28.54
N ARG A 87 4.93 27.75 27.48
CA ARG A 87 4.78 29.19 27.15
C ARG A 87 3.37 29.54 26.68
N GLU A 88 2.76 28.69 25.85
CA GLU A 88 1.40 28.88 25.34
C GLU A 88 0.34 28.74 26.44
N ASP A 89 0.47 27.77 27.35
CA ASP A 89 -0.43 27.65 28.52
C ASP A 89 -0.32 28.86 29.46
N ARG A 90 0.88 29.43 29.63
CA ARG A 90 1.06 30.69 30.39
C ARG A 90 0.46 31.90 29.66
N ALA A 91 0.48 31.92 28.34
CA ALA A 91 -0.13 32.99 27.55
C ALA A 91 -1.68 32.89 27.55
N ALA A 92 -2.23 31.67 27.49
CA ALA A 92 -3.66 31.41 27.53
C ALA A 92 -4.28 31.68 28.92
N ASN A 93 -3.54 31.48 30.01
CA ASN A 93 -3.99 31.77 31.38
C ASN A 93 -3.89 33.25 31.79
N LYS A 94 -3.42 34.16 30.92
CA LYS A 94 -3.56 35.61 31.13
C LYS A 94 -4.95 36.09 30.70
N SER A 95 -5.92 36.01 31.60
CA SER A 95 -7.22 36.70 31.40
C SER A 95 -7.04 38.23 31.38
N PRO A 96 -7.71 38.98 30.49
CA PRO A 96 -7.71 40.43 30.50
C PRO A 96 -8.82 40.93 31.44
N ALA A 97 -8.62 40.86 32.76
CA ALA A 97 -9.52 41.53 33.70
C ALA A 97 -8.82 41.85 35.02
N ASN A 98 -8.79 43.16 35.32
CA ASN A 98 -8.26 43.85 36.51
C ASN A 98 -6.73 43.78 36.65
N GLY A 99 -5.98 44.88 36.51
CA GLY A 99 -6.24 46.18 37.11
C GLY A 99 -5.50 46.22 38.45
N SER A 100 -4.26 46.70 38.39
CA SER A 100 -3.32 47.01 39.49
C SER A 100 -2.57 45.86 40.19
N THR A 101 -1.27 46.12 40.30
CA THR A 101 -0.31 45.76 41.37
C THR A 101 0.66 44.62 41.09
N GLN A 102 1.94 45.02 41.14
CA GLN A 102 3.14 44.23 41.37
C GLN A 102 3.63 43.30 40.26
N GLU A 103 4.49 43.89 39.43
CA GLU A 103 5.79 43.31 39.09
C GLU A 103 6.50 42.90 40.40
N GLU A 104 6.25 41.69 40.88
CA GLU A 104 7.14 41.02 41.79
C GLU A 104 7.73 39.81 41.06
N ASP A 105 9.05 39.88 40.92
CA ASP A 105 9.95 38.85 40.44
C ASP A 105 9.72 37.55 41.21
N ASP A 106 8.80 36.70 40.74
CA ASP A 106 8.76 35.29 41.12
C ASP A 106 9.67 34.49 40.15
N GLU A 107 10.94 34.88 40.14
CA GLU A 107 12.04 34.25 39.39
C GLU A 107 12.49 32.91 40.01
N ASN A 108 11.83 32.42 41.06
CA ASN A 108 12.30 31.30 41.88
C ASN A 108 11.32 30.11 42.03
N ASN A 109 10.28 29.98 41.20
CA ASN A 109 9.48 28.76 41.14
C ASN A 109 9.81 27.95 39.86
N ASP A 110 10.75 27.01 40.03
CA ASP A 110 11.35 26.08 39.06
C ASP A 110 10.46 25.71 37.85
N PRO A 111 10.63 26.40 36.71
CA PRO A 111 10.10 25.95 35.42
C PRO A 111 10.83 24.70 34.91
N ASP A 112 11.98 24.37 35.50
CA ASP A 112 12.86 23.28 35.07
C ASP A 112 12.34 21.89 35.47
N ASP A 113 11.66 21.75 36.61
CA ASP A 113 11.16 20.45 37.09
C ASP A 113 9.93 19.98 36.31
N ALA A 114 8.99 20.90 36.03
CA ALA A 114 7.82 20.60 35.21
C ALA A 114 8.22 20.32 33.76
N ALA A 115 9.14 21.10 33.19
CA ALA A 115 9.68 20.86 31.85
C ALA A 115 10.44 19.54 31.77
N SER A 116 11.23 19.19 32.79
CA SER A 116 11.94 17.92 32.87
C SER A 116 11.00 16.72 32.96
N THR A 117 9.92 16.85 33.74
CA THR A 117 8.88 15.82 33.86
C THR A 117 8.12 15.62 32.55
N LEU A 118 7.74 16.71 31.88
CA LEU A 118 7.06 16.66 30.59
C LEU A 118 7.97 16.11 29.48
N ALA A 119 9.26 16.45 29.48
CA ALA A 119 10.24 15.89 28.56
C ALA A 119 10.38 14.37 28.76
N LEU A 120 10.40 13.90 30.01
CA LEU A 120 10.44 12.47 30.32
C LEU A 120 9.16 11.73 29.89
N ILE A 121 7.98 12.32 30.10
CA ILE A 121 6.70 11.75 29.63
C ILE A 121 6.66 11.70 28.09
N SER A 122 7.18 12.72 27.43
CA SER A 122 7.24 12.81 25.97
C SER A 122 8.20 11.76 25.40
N LEU A 123 9.37 11.58 26.03
CA LEU A 123 10.31 10.51 25.72
C LEU A 123 9.66 9.13 25.90
N HIS A 124 8.98 8.90 27.02
CA HIS A 124 8.26 7.65 27.28
C HIS A 124 7.18 7.39 26.22
N ARG A 125 6.40 8.40 25.84
CA ARG A 125 5.36 8.27 24.81
C ARG A 125 5.97 7.92 23.45
N GLY A 126 7.02 8.63 23.03
CA GLY A 126 7.71 8.34 21.77
C GLY A 126 8.35 6.95 21.75
N ALA A 127 9.01 6.57 22.85
CA ALA A 127 9.58 5.23 23.02
C ALA A 127 8.50 4.14 23.02
N THR A 128 7.32 4.39 23.61
CA THR A 128 6.21 3.43 23.61
C THR A 128 5.67 3.20 22.20
N GLU A 129 5.48 4.26 21.43
CA GLU A 129 5.00 4.18 20.04
C GLU A 129 6.00 3.45 19.12
N PHE A 130 7.29 3.76 19.29
CA PHE A 130 8.36 3.05 18.61
C PHE A 130 8.42 1.55 18.98
N LEU A 131 8.40 1.25 20.27
CA LEU A 131 8.52 -0.13 20.77
C LEU A 131 7.29 -0.97 20.46
N HIS A 132 6.10 -0.36 20.37
CA HIS A 132 4.90 -1.02 19.87
C HIS A 132 5.11 -1.54 18.45
N THR A 133 5.75 -0.72 17.60
CA THR A 133 6.14 -1.10 16.23
C THR A 133 7.18 -2.22 16.21
N CYS A 134 8.07 -2.26 17.21
CA CYS A 134 9.06 -3.33 17.38
C CYS A 134 8.46 -4.63 18.00
N GLY A 135 7.18 -4.64 18.37
CA GLY A 135 6.48 -5.81 18.94
C GLY A 135 6.46 -5.87 20.47
N ILE A 136 6.82 -4.79 21.17
CA ILE A 136 6.75 -4.68 22.64
C ILE A 136 5.61 -3.74 23.02
N ASN A 137 4.56 -4.30 23.62
CA ASN A 137 3.34 -3.57 23.97
C ASN A 137 3.29 -3.16 25.44
N ASP A 138 4.20 -3.68 26.26
CA ASP A 138 4.18 -3.55 27.72
C ASP A 138 5.26 -2.60 28.24
N PHE A 139 5.79 -1.67 27.44
CA PHE A 139 6.79 -0.69 27.87
C PHE A 139 6.23 0.27 28.94
N THR A 140 7.02 0.53 29.99
CA THR A 140 6.60 1.35 31.13
C THR A 140 7.65 2.38 31.52
N LEU A 141 7.25 3.43 32.24
CA LEU A 141 8.18 4.44 32.75
C LEU A 141 9.24 3.86 33.70
N MET A 142 8.96 2.73 34.34
CA MET A 142 9.91 2.01 35.19
C MET A 142 11.11 1.49 34.41
N ASP A 143 10.95 1.21 33.11
CA ASP A 143 12.03 0.76 32.23
C ASP A 143 13.08 1.85 31.99
N ILE A 144 12.69 3.11 32.12
CA ILE A 144 13.58 4.26 32.02
C ILE A 144 14.16 4.62 33.40
N MET A 145 13.32 4.66 34.43
CA MET A 145 13.71 5.13 35.77
C MET A 145 14.49 4.08 36.58
N ARG A 146 14.17 2.81 36.40
CA ARG A 146 14.79 1.68 37.12
C ARG A 146 14.94 0.47 36.18
N PRO A 147 15.86 0.54 35.22
CA PRO A 147 16.03 -0.50 34.21
C PRO A 147 16.43 -1.85 34.82
N GLU A 148 15.64 -2.90 34.55
CA GLU A 148 15.98 -4.27 34.93
C GLU A 148 16.78 -4.97 33.82
N PRO A 149 17.94 -5.59 34.09
CA PRO A 149 18.83 -6.13 33.06
C PRO A 149 18.16 -7.10 32.07
N GLN A 150 17.30 -8.00 32.55
CA GLN A 150 16.62 -8.98 31.69
C GLN A 150 15.52 -8.33 30.83
N ARG A 151 14.85 -7.31 31.37
CA ARG A 151 13.79 -6.59 30.67
C ARG A 151 14.38 -5.66 29.60
N ILE A 152 15.46 -4.95 29.92
CA ILE A 152 16.21 -4.16 28.95
C ILE A 152 16.82 -5.05 27.86
N ARG A 153 17.34 -6.23 28.19
CA ARG A 153 17.79 -7.19 27.19
C ARG A 153 16.69 -7.55 26.18
N ARG A 154 15.48 -7.82 26.65
CA ARG A 154 14.31 -8.07 25.79
C ARG A 154 14.00 -6.87 24.90
N ILE A 155 13.97 -5.66 25.49
CA ILE A 155 13.71 -4.40 24.77
C ILE A 155 14.75 -4.17 23.67
N LEU A 156 16.04 -4.23 24.01
CA LEU A 156 17.11 -4.01 23.04
C LEU A 156 17.18 -5.11 21.97
N SER A 157 16.80 -6.34 22.29
CA SER A 157 16.68 -7.41 21.28
C SER A 157 15.61 -7.09 20.23
N ALA A 158 14.48 -6.51 20.64
CA ALA A 158 13.44 -6.05 19.71
C ALA A 158 13.93 -4.90 18.81
N ILE A 159 14.66 -3.95 19.40
CA ILE A 159 15.23 -2.81 18.67
C ILE A 159 16.27 -3.29 17.64
N VAL A 160 17.13 -4.25 18.02
CA VAL A 160 18.11 -4.83 17.10
C VAL A 160 17.41 -5.61 15.99
N ASN A 161 16.33 -6.35 16.29
CA ASN A 161 15.54 -7.04 15.28
C ASN A 161 14.91 -6.05 14.28
N TYR A 162 14.36 -4.94 14.78
CA TYR A 162 13.87 -3.86 13.93
C TYR A 162 14.99 -3.24 13.07
N ALA A 163 16.16 -2.98 13.65
CA ALA A 163 17.29 -2.41 12.92
C ALA A 163 17.77 -3.35 11.78
N ARG A 164 17.83 -4.67 12.03
CA ARG A 164 18.14 -5.67 10.99
C ARG A 164 17.08 -5.69 9.89
N PHE A 165 15.80 -5.72 10.26
CA PHE A 165 14.71 -5.67 9.30
C PHE A 165 14.76 -4.39 8.45
N ARG A 166 15.03 -3.24 9.05
CA ARG A 166 15.18 -1.97 8.33
C ARG A 166 16.32 -2.02 7.33
N GLU A 167 17.46 -2.60 7.71
CA GLU A 167 18.63 -2.73 6.84
C GLU A 167 18.35 -3.66 5.64
N GLU A 168 17.72 -4.81 5.88
CA GLU A 168 17.34 -5.75 4.81
C GLU A 168 16.38 -5.11 3.79
N ASN A 169 15.43 -4.29 4.26
CA ASN A 169 14.49 -3.59 3.40
C ASN A 169 15.02 -2.25 2.85
N SER A 170 16.17 -1.76 3.34
CA SER A 170 16.81 -0.51 2.88
C SER A 170 17.18 -0.56 1.40
N VAL A 171 17.51 -1.75 0.88
CA VAL A 171 17.84 -1.99 -0.54
C VAL A 171 16.69 -1.58 -1.47
N GLU A 172 15.43 -1.75 -1.04
CA GLU A 172 14.28 -1.32 -1.84
C GLU A 172 14.15 0.22 -1.87
N CYS A 173 14.51 0.87 -0.77
CA CYS A 173 14.53 2.33 -0.65
C CYS A 173 15.75 2.99 -1.32
N GLU A 174 16.84 2.25 -1.56
CA GLU A 174 18.07 2.77 -2.19
C GLU A 174 17.78 3.44 -3.55
N LYS A 175 16.86 2.88 -4.34
CA LYS A 175 16.43 3.48 -5.62
C LYS A 175 15.77 4.85 -5.43
N LEU A 176 14.96 5.00 -4.40
CA LEU A 176 14.30 6.27 -4.07
C LEU A 176 15.30 7.29 -3.53
N VAL A 177 16.27 6.85 -2.72
CA VAL A 177 17.37 7.70 -2.24
C VAL A 177 18.21 8.19 -3.41
N SER A 178 18.65 7.31 -4.30
CA SER A 178 19.42 7.67 -5.50
C SER A 178 18.66 8.65 -6.42
N LEU A 179 17.36 8.43 -6.61
CA LEU A 179 16.51 9.35 -7.38
C LEU A 179 16.40 10.73 -6.70
N SER A 180 16.23 10.75 -5.38
CA SER A 180 16.19 11.99 -4.60
C SER A 180 17.49 12.77 -4.72
N GLU A 181 18.64 12.10 -4.57
CA GLU A 181 19.97 12.70 -4.71
C GLU A 181 20.19 13.25 -6.12
N SER A 182 19.83 12.49 -7.16
CA SER A 182 19.92 12.95 -8.55
C SER A 182 19.08 14.20 -8.80
N ASN A 183 17.85 14.24 -8.26
CA ASN A 183 16.98 15.40 -8.38
C ASN A 183 17.52 16.60 -7.60
N LEU A 184 18.07 16.38 -6.41
CA LEU A 184 18.68 17.42 -5.60
C LEU A 184 19.89 18.02 -6.31
N GLU A 185 20.69 17.20 -6.99
CA GLU A 185 21.82 17.68 -7.80
C GLU A 185 21.36 18.51 -9.01
N LYS A 186 20.31 18.08 -9.71
CA LYS A 186 19.69 18.89 -10.79
C LYS A 186 19.19 20.24 -10.26
N ILE A 187 18.58 20.26 -9.08
CA ILE A 187 18.13 21.51 -8.44
C ILE A 187 19.32 22.41 -8.10
N ARG A 188 20.41 21.86 -7.55
CA ARG A 188 21.63 22.63 -7.26
C ARG A 188 22.22 23.22 -8.53
N ALA A 189 22.35 22.42 -9.60
CA ALA A 189 22.85 22.88 -10.88
C ALA A 189 21.98 24.01 -11.48
N ALA A 190 20.65 23.84 -11.46
CA ALA A 190 19.71 24.85 -11.93
C ALA A 190 19.78 26.14 -11.11
N LYS A 191 19.91 26.04 -9.77
CA LYS A 191 20.09 27.21 -8.91
C LYS A 191 21.42 27.92 -9.18
N ALA A 192 22.51 27.18 -9.37
CA ALA A 192 23.81 27.75 -9.71
C ALA A 192 23.76 28.51 -11.04
N GLU A 193 23.12 27.94 -12.06
CA GLU A 193 22.96 28.58 -13.36
C GLU A 193 22.05 29.81 -13.29
N ASN A 194 20.96 29.75 -12.53
CA ASN A 194 20.08 30.90 -12.32
C ASN A 194 20.84 32.05 -11.64
N ASN A 195 21.62 31.75 -10.58
CA ASN A 195 22.48 32.75 -9.94
C ASN A 195 23.52 33.34 -10.91
N ARG A 196 24.10 32.52 -11.79
CA ARG A 196 25.05 32.97 -12.82
C ARG A 196 24.38 33.95 -13.79
N LEU A 197 23.22 33.59 -14.32
CA LEU A 197 22.44 34.43 -15.24
C LEU A 197 21.98 35.71 -14.56
N GLN A 198 21.54 35.65 -13.30
CA GLN A 198 21.11 36.82 -12.55
C GLN A 198 22.27 37.79 -12.30
N ASN A 199 23.48 37.28 -12.03
CA ASN A 199 24.68 38.09 -11.97
C ASN A 199 25.03 38.71 -13.33
N GLU A 200 24.91 37.96 -14.43
CA GLU A 200 25.15 38.47 -15.78
C GLU A 200 24.17 39.59 -16.14
N ILE A 201 22.88 39.40 -15.88
CA ILE A 201 21.83 40.41 -16.04
C ILE A 201 22.18 41.65 -15.22
N SER A 202 22.51 41.49 -13.94
CA SER A 202 22.88 42.61 -13.08
C SER A 202 24.11 43.36 -13.61
N THR A 203 25.11 42.67 -14.14
CA THR A 203 26.28 43.33 -14.75
C THR A 203 25.93 44.11 -16.02
N VAL A 204 25.00 43.59 -16.83
CA VAL A 204 24.52 44.27 -18.05
C VAL A 204 23.69 45.49 -17.68
N GLU A 205 22.78 45.35 -16.71
CA GLU A 205 21.98 46.44 -16.16
C GLU A 205 22.87 47.54 -15.57
N GLN A 206 23.90 47.16 -14.81
CA GLN A 206 24.85 48.11 -14.24
C GLN A 206 25.65 48.83 -15.34
N LYS A 207 26.08 48.14 -16.40
CA LYS A 207 26.75 48.76 -17.56
C LYS A 207 25.83 49.73 -18.33
N LEU A 208 24.55 49.39 -18.45
CA LEU A 208 23.52 50.26 -19.03
C LEU A 208 23.25 51.49 -18.15
N ALA A 209 23.19 51.31 -16.82
CA ALA A 209 22.93 52.36 -15.85
C ALA A 209 24.15 53.30 -15.64
N SER A 210 25.38 52.77 -15.69
CA SER A 210 26.61 53.56 -15.60
C SER A 210 26.94 54.34 -16.88
N GLY A 211 26.08 54.26 -17.91
CA GLY A 211 26.24 54.90 -19.20
C GLY A 211 26.03 56.42 -19.16
N ALA A 212 26.96 57.16 -18.56
CA ALA A 212 27.20 58.58 -18.83
C ALA A 212 27.54 58.85 -20.32
N GLU A 213 27.87 57.80 -21.09
CA GLU A 213 28.02 57.83 -22.54
C GLU A 213 26.69 57.91 -23.32
N THR A 214 25.53 57.65 -22.70
CA THR A 214 24.27 57.47 -23.42
C THR A 214 23.68 58.79 -23.94
N GLN A 215 23.94 59.92 -23.28
CA GLN A 215 23.48 61.23 -23.75
C GLN A 215 24.32 61.77 -24.93
N ALA A 216 25.64 61.59 -24.89
CA ALA A 216 26.52 61.97 -26.00
C ALA A 216 26.29 61.09 -27.24
N LYS A 217 26.11 59.77 -27.06
CA LYS A 217 25.79 58.84 -28.15
C LYS A 217 24.40 59.08 -28.75
N LYS A 218 23.39 59.49 -27.96
CA LYS A 218 22.05 59.87 -28.48
C LYS A 218 22.09 61.13 -29.34
N ALA A 219 22.89 62.14 -28.97
CA ALA A 219 23.05 63.35 -29.79
C ALA A 219 23.80 63.05 -31.10
N SER A 220 24.85 62.25 -31.04
CA SER A 220 25.61 61.79 -32.21
C SER A 220 24.76 60.90 -33.15
N LEU A 221 23.97 59.98 -32.61
CA LEU A 221 23.05 59.13 -33.39
C LEU A 221 21.97 59.93 -34.12
N LYS A 222 21.44 61.01 -33.51
CA LYS A 222 20.48 61.89 -34.20
C LYS A 222 21.11 62.62 -35.37
N GLN A 223 22.36 63.09 -35.22
CA GLN A 223 23.09 63.74 -36.32
C GLN A 223 23.44 62.75 -37.44
N ILE A 224 23.87 61.53 -37.08
CA ILE A 224 24.17 60.47 -38.05
C ILE A 224 22.91 60.02 -38.78
N ASN A 225 21.77 59.86 -38.10
CA ASN A 225 20.51 59.51 -38.76
C ASN A 225 19.98 60.62 -39.68
N ALA A 226 20.13 61.89 -39.30
CA ALA A 226 19.78 63.01 -40.18
C ALA A 226 20.69 63.06 -41.42
N TYR A 227 21.98 62.74 -41.26
CA TYR A 227 22.92 62.63 -42.37
C TYR A 227 22.62 61.44 -43.28
N ASN A 228 22.34 60.26 -42.72
CA ASN A 228 21.96 59.05 -43.47
C ASN A 228 20.66 59.25 -44.24
N SER A 229 19.65 59.91 -43.64
CA SER A 229 18.39 60.21 -44.33
C SER A 229 18.61 61.11 -45.56
N LYS A 230 19.49 62.14 -45.44
CA LYS A 230 19.89 62.96 -46.60
C LYS A 230 20.64 62.14 -47.65
N LEU A 231 21.56 61.27 -47.22
CA LEU A 231 22.30 60.39 -48.11
C LEU A 231 21.37 59.43 -48.85
N GLU A 232 20.36 58.88 -48.19
CA GLU A 232 19.35 57.99 -48.80
C GLU A 232 18.49 58.73 -49.83
N GLU A 233 18.13 59.99 -49.58
CA GLU A 233 17.43 60.81 -50.57
C GLU A 233 18.31 61.10 -51.79
N GLU A 234 19.60 61.41 -51.58
CA GLU A 234 20.56 61.57 -52.68
C GLU A 234 20.75 60.26 -53.44
N LEU A 235 20.89 59.12 -52.76
CA LEU A 235 21.02 57.80 -53.38
C LEU A 235 19.79 57.44 -54.20
N LYS A 236 18.58 57.76 -53.72
CA LYS A 236 17.34 57.59 -54.49
C LYS A 236 17.31 58.47 -55.74
N LYS A 237 17.77 59.73 -55.65
CA LYS A 237 17.88 60.62 -56.82
C LYS A 237 18.91 60.11 -57.83
N LEU A 238 20.10 59.74 -57.36
CA LEU A 238 21.16 59.15 -58.18
C LEU A 238 20.73 57.84 -58.83
N LYS A 239 20.00 56.98 -58.11
CA LYS A 239 19.46 55.73 -58.67
C LYS A 239 18.44 55.98 -59.78
N ARG A 240 17.52 56.94 -59.60
CA ARG A 240 16.58 57.34 -60.67
C ARG A 240 17.32 57.87 -61.90
N LEU A 241 18.33 58.71 -61.67
CA LEU A 241 19.16 59.27 -62.75
C LEU A 241 19.99 58.18 -63.43
N GLN A 242 20.50 57.20 -62.68
CA GLN A 242 21.18 56.03 -63.21
C GLN A 242 20.23 55.15 -64.02
N GLU A 243 19.01 54.91 -63.56
CA GLU A 243 17.98 54.14 -64.30
C GLU A 243 17.62 54.84 -65.61
N GLU A 244 17.40 56.16 -65.59
CA GLU A 244 17.13 56.96 -66.78
C GLU A 244 18.32 56.96 -67.76
N LEU A 245 19.54 57.16 -67.25
CA LEU A 245 20.75 57.12 -68.07
C LEU A 245 21.03 55.72 -68.62
N THR A 246 20.74 54.66 -67.86
CA THR A 246 20.88 53.27 -68.31
C THR A 246 19.84 52.95 -69.38
N LEU A 247 18.60 53.43 -69.23
CA LEU A 247 17.57 53.29 -70.25
C LEU A 247 17.97 54.02 -71.54
N SER A 248 18.41 55.28 -71.43
CA SER A 248 18.91 56.05 -72.58
C SER A 248 20.14 55.39 -73.20
N TYR A 249 21.10 54.92 -72.39
CA TYR A 249 22.28 54.20 -72.86
C TYR A 249 21.90 52.92 -73.60
N ASN A 250 20.96 52.12 -73.07
CA ASN A 250 20.49 50.91 -73.73
C ASN A 250 19.77 51.26 -75.04
N GLN A 251 18.94 52.30 -75.07
CA GLN A 251 18.33 52.80 -76.31
C GLN A 251 19.40 53.22 -77.33
N TYR A 252 20.41 53.98 -76.92
CA TYR A 252 21.54 54.35 -77.78
C TYR A 252 22.37 53.15 -78.21
N ARG A 253 22.57 52.15 -77.33
CA ARG A 253 23.29 50.92 -77.65
C ARG A 253 22.53 50.08 -78.65
N ASP A 254 21.22 49.96 -78.48
CA ASP A 254 20.34 49.20 -79.37
C ASP A 254 20.19 49.93 -80.71
N GLU A 255 20.11 51.26 -80.72
CA GLU A 255 20.14 52.06 -81.95
C GLU A 255 21.49 51.98 -82.66
N LYS A 256 22.60 52.07 -81.91
CA LYS A 256 23.96 51.83 -82.41
C LYS A 256 24.07 50.40 -82.95
N GLY A 257 23.53 49.41 -82.25
CA GLY A 257 23.49 48.01 -82.67
C GLY A 257 22.72 47.86 -83.97
N ARG A 258 21.54 48.48 -84.09
CA ARG A 258 20.75 48.51 -85.33
C ARG A 258 21.46 49.24 -86.46
N LEU A 259 22.19 50.32 -86.16
CA LEU A 259 22.98 51.05 -87.14
C LEU A 259 24.21 50.26 -87.58
N ILE A 260 24.85 49.53 -86.65
CA ILE A 260 25.95 48.61 -86.95
C ILE A 260 25.43 47.45 -87.77
N GLU A 261 24.31 46.82 -87.40
CA GLU A 261 23.67 45.76 -88.17
C GLU A 261 23.29 46.25 -89.55
N LYS A 262 22.70 47.46 -89.68
CA LYS A 262 22.46 48.07 -91.00
C LYS A 262 23.75 48.37 -91.75
N LEU A 263 24.82 48.78 -91.07
CA LEU A 263 26.11 49.06 -91.68
C LEU A 263 26.80 47.76 -92.07
N GLU A 264 26.67 46.70 -91.29
CA GLU A 264 27.17 45.35 -91.54
C GLU A 264 26.38 44.71 -92.67
N ASP A 265 25.06 44.88 -92.72
CA ASP A 265 24.19 44.50 -93.82
C ASP A 265 24.57 45.27 -95.08
N GLN A 266 24.74 46.59 -95.00
CA GLN A 266 25.20 47.38 -96.14
C GLN A 266 26.64 47.06 -96.53
N HIS A 267 27.51 46.78 -95.58
CA HIS A 267 28.89 46.37 -95.82
C HIS A 267 28.92 44.97 -96.40
N TYR A 268 28.03 44.07 -95.98
CA TYR A 268 27.83 42.74 -96.52
C TYR A 268 27.25 42.84 -97.92
N LEU A 269 26.27 43.71 -98.18
CA LEU A 269 25.76 44.03 -99.51
C LEU A 269 26.84 44.63 -100.41
N ILE A 270 27.68 45.54 -99.87
CA ILE A 270 28.80 46.12 -100.60
C ILE A 270 29.90 45.08 -100.80
N LEU A 271 30.17 44.20 -99.84
CA LEU A 271 31.17 43.15 -99.91
C LEU A 271 30.68 42.03 -100.83
N GLU A 272 29.39 41.73 -100.85
CA GLU A 272 28.75 40.79 -101.76
C GLU A 272 28.71 41.40 -103.16
N ALA A 273 28.33 42.67 -103.32
CA ALA A 273 28.44 43.38 -104.60
C ALA A 273 29.90 43.53 -105.06
N LYS A 274 30.86 43.78 -104.17
CA LYS A 274 32.30 43.81 -104.47
C LYS A 274 32.83 42.43 -104.76
N LYS A 275 32.41 41.40 -104.02
CA LYS A 275 32.72 39.99 -104.26
C LYS A 275 32.06 39.54 -105.54
N ASP A 276 30.92 40.09 -105.95
CA ASP A 276 30.27 39.81 -107.21
C ASP A 276 30.94 40.60 -108.34
N ILE A 277 31.41 41.82 -108.11
CA ILE A 277 32.27 42.58 -109.03
C ILE A 277 33.63 41.91 -109.18
N ASP A 278 34.23 41.41 -108.10
CA ASP A 278 35.52 40.73 -108.05
C ASP A 278 35.37 39.30 -108.54
N LYS A 279 34.24 38.63 -108.26
CA LYS A 279 33.84 37.37 -108.90
C LYS A 279 33.64 37.63 -110.38
N LEU A 280 32.98 38.68 -110.84
CA LEU A 280 32.79 39.03 -112.25
C LEU A 280 34.11 39.45 -112.91
N LYS A 281 35.01 40.12 -112.19
CA LYS A 281 36.40 40.40 -112.62
C LYS A 281 37.26 39.15 -112.63
N SER A 282 37.02 38.21 -111.71
CA SER A 282 37.61 36.88 -111.67
C SER A 282 36.95 35.97 -112.71
N TYR A 283 35.68 36.13 -113.07
CA TYR A 283 35.04 35.42 -114.17
C TYR A 283 35.46 36.02 -115.51
N MET A 284 35.96 37.26 -115.51
CA MET A 284 36.76 37.82 -116.59
C MET A 284 38.15 37.15 -116.67
N HIS A 285 38.69 36.56 -115.59
CA HIS A 285 40.12 36.21 -115.46
C HIS A 285 40.49 35.02 -114.52
N THR A 286 39.65 34.01 -114.32
CA THR A 286 39.85 32.98 -113.29
C THR A 286 39.05 31.73 -113.61
N ASP A 287 39.78 30.62 -113.63
CA ASP A 287 39.32 29.30 -114.04
C ASP A 287 38.23 28.73 -113.12
N PHE A 288 37.27 28.07 -113.78
CA PHE A 288 36.13 27.33 -113.24
C PHE A 288 36.50 26.34 -112.11
N ASP A 289 37.75 25.87 -112.06
CA ASP A 289 38.21 24.83 -111.14
C ASP A 289 38.32 25.28 -109.67
N ILE A 290 38.67 26.54 -109.39
CA ILE A 290 38.83 27.03 -108.01
C ILE A 290 37.46 27.20 -107.33
N LEU A 291 36.45 27.64 -108.09
CA LEU A 291 35.08 27.80 -107.59
C LEU A 291 34.45 26.45 -107.24
N ASN A 292 34.66 25.43 -108.08
CA ASN A 292 34.18 24.08 -107.79
C ASN A 292 34.78 23.52 -106.50
N LYS A 293 36.06 23.77 -106.25
CA LYS A 293 36.75 23.30 -105.05
C LYS A 293 36.19 23.92 -103.76
N VAL A 294 35.93 25.23 -103.74
CA VAL A 294 35.30 25.90 -102.59
C VAL A 294 33.86 25.42 -102.35
N ILE A 295 33.11 25.17 -103.43
CA ILE A 295 31.75 24.59 -103.33
C ILE A 295 31.81 23.18 -102.75
N GLU A 296 32.82 22.39 -103.12
CA GLU A 296 33.03 21.04 -102.61
C GLU A 296 33.41 21.03 -101.12
N ASP A 297 34.30 21.91 -100.69
CA ASP A 297 34.67 22.08 -99.28
C ASP A 297 33.48 22.53 -98.42
N LEU A 298 32.67 23.49 -98.90
CA LEU A 298 31.46 23.92 -98.20
C LEU A 298 30.40 22.82 -98.13
N ARG A 299 30.26 21.99 -99.17
CA ARG A 299 29.38 20.82 -99.15
C ARG A 299 29.86 19.77 -98.15
N SER A 300 31.17 19.55 -98.06
CA SER A 300 31.76 18.63 -97.07
C SER A 300 31.47 19.12 -95.64
N ASN A 301 31.72 20.40 -95.36
CA ASN A 301 31.47 20.99 -94.04
C ASN A 301 29.98 20.98 -93.66
N LEU A 302 29.09 21.27 -94.63
CA LEU A 302 27.65 21.18 -94.41
C LEU A 302 27.25 19.76 -93.99
N ASN A 303 27.80 18.74 -94.67
CA ASN A 303 27.51 17.34 -94.37
C ASN A 303 28.04 16.92 -92.99
N GLU A 304 29.25 17.37 -92.60
CA GLU A 304 29.80 17.14 -91.26
C GLU A 304 28.92 17.78 -90.16
N TYR A 305 28.54 19.04 -90.32
CA TYR A 305 27.66 19.70 -89.35
C TYR A 305 26.28 19.05 -89.26
N GLN A 306 25.74 18.57 -90.38
CA GLN A 306 24.46 17.87 -90.42
C GLN A 306 24.53 16.49 -89.74
N GLN A 307 25.64 15.75 -89.90
CA GLN A 307 25.89 14.53 -89.15
C GLN A 307 26.07 14.79 -87.64
N ALA A 308 26.82 15.83 -87.28
CA ALA A 308 27.03 16.22 -85.89
C ALA A 308 25.70 16.62 -85.21
N ALA A 309 24.85 17.39 -85.90
CA ALA A 309 23.53 17.77 -85.41
C ALA A 309 22.62 16.55 -85.19
N SER A 310 22.58 15.63 -86.16
CA SER A 310 21.81 14.39 -86.05
C SER A 310 22.27 13.52 -84.87
N SER A 311 23.59 13.40 -84.65
CA SER A 311 24.16 12.69 -83.51
C SER A 311 23.76 13.31 -82.17
N GLN A 312 23.82 14.64 -82.06
CA GLN A 312 23.41 15.34 -80.83
C GLN A 312 21.91 15.26 -80.58
N GLU A 313 21.07 15.31 -81.61
CA GLU A 313 19.63 15.08 -81.48
C GLU A 313 19.32 13.68 -80.95
N GLN A 314 20.00 12.66 -81.47
CA GLN A 314 19.82 11.29 -81.00
C GLN A 314 20.30 11.13 -79.55
N ARG A 315 21.40 11.77 -79.17
CA ARG A 315 21.87 11.81 -77.78
C ARG A 315 20.85 12.51 -76.86
N ASN A 316 20.30 13.64 -77.26
CA ASN A 316 19.26 14.33 -76.50
C ASN A 316 17.99 13.48 -76.35
N ARG A 317 17.57 12.78 -77.39
CA ARG A 317 16.43 11.83 -77.29
C ARG A 317 16.72 10.73 -76.28
N ASN A 318 17.92 10.13 -76.30
CA ASN A 318 18.30 9.10 -75.33
C ASN A 318 18.33 9.63 -73.89
N ILE A 319 18.82 10.86 -73.69
CA ILE A 319 18.81 11.52 -72.38
C ILE A 319 17.37 11.78 -71.92
N ASN A 320 16.48 12.25 -72.79
CA ASN A 320 15.08 12.48 -72.45
C ASN A 320 14.37 11.18 -72.05
N ILE A 321 14.57 10.08 -72.78
CA ILE A 321 14.05 8.76 -72.40
C ILE A 321 14.57 8.34 -71.02
N SER A 322 15.85 8.63 -70.73
CA SER A 322 16.44 8.34 -69.42
C SER A 322 15.82 9.19 -68.31
N ILE A 323 15.54 10.48 -68.57
CA ILE A 323 14.86 11.38 -67.63
C ILE A 323 13.45 10.87 -67.33
N GLU A 324 12.68 10.49 -68.35
CA GLU A 324 11.35 9.92 -68.17
C GLU A 324 11.40 8.63 -67.34
N ALA A 325 12.37 7.75 -67.59
CA ALA A 325 12.58 6.54 -66.79
C ALA A 325 12.90 6.89 -65.32
N PHE A 326 13.75 7.88 -65.06
CA PHE A 326 14.04 8.34 -63.71
C PHE A 326 12.83 8.96 -63.01
N GLN A 327 12.00 9.72 -63.72
CA GLN A 327 10.76 10.26 -63.16
C GLN A 327 9.78 9.15 -62.75
N ILE A 328 9.65 8.10 -63.56
CA ILE A 328 8.84 6.92 -63.21
C ILE A 328 9.41 6.22 -61.98
N ILE A 329 10.73 6.04 -61.90
CA ILE A 329 11.39 5.45 -60.72
C ILE A 329 11.18 6.32 -59.48
N GLU A 330 11.32 7.64 -59.59
CA GLU A 330 11.07 8.58 -58.49
C GLU A 330 9.63 8.46 -57.98
N GLN A 331 8.66 8.40 -58.89
CA GLN A 331 7.25 8.21 -58.54
C GLN A 331 7.02 6.87 -57.84
N ASN A 332 7.64 5.79 -58.32
CA ASN A 332 7.58 4.48 -57.69
C ASN A 332 8.21 4.47 -56.30
N ILE A 333 9.34 5.16 -56.10
CA ILE A 333 9.98 5.31 -54.78
C ILE A 333 9.06 6.07 -53.83
N LYS A 334 8.43 7.17 -54.27
CA LYS A 334 7.44 7.91 -53.47
C LYS A 334 6.26 7.03 -53.06
N ASN A 335 5.76 6.20 -53.97
CA ASN A 335 4.70 5.24 -53.65
C ASN A 335 5.17 4.18 -52.66
N LEU A 336 6.40 3.67 -52.82
CA LEU A 336 6.99 2.71 -51.89
C LEU A 336 7.14 3.30 -50.48
N PHE A 337 7.52 4.57 -50.38
CA PHE A 337 7.59 5.28 -49.09
C PHE A 337 6.22 5.40 -48.42
N LYS A 338 5.15 5.69 -49.17
CA LYS A 338 3.79 5.71 -48.62
C LYS A 338 3.38 4.35 -48.05
N ILE A 339 3.63 3.27 -48.81
CA ILE A 339 3.35 1.91 -48.34
C ILE A 339 4.19 1.58 -47.11
N LEU A 340 5.46 1.98 -47.07
CA LEU A 340 6.33 1.78 -45.91
C LEU A 340 5.81 2.51 -44.67
N GLU A 341 5.30 3.73 -44.84
CA GLU A 341 4.69 4.52 -43.76
C GLU A 341 3.40 3.87 -43.24
N GLU A 342 2.55 3.36 -44.13
CA GLU A 342 1.37 2.57 -43.78
C GLU A 342 1.73 1.31 -43.00
N VAL A 343 2.71 0.53 -43.47
CA VAL A 343 3.20 -0.68 -42.79
C VAL A 343 3.80 -0.33 -41.41
N SER A 344 4.54 0.77 -41.30
CA SER A 344 5.08 1.25 -40.02
C SER A 344 3.96 1.60 -39.03
N ASN A 345 2.90 2.26 -39.51
CA ASN A 345 1.74 2.60 -38.69
C ASN A 345 0.97 1.34 -38.25
N ASP A 346 0.82 0.36 -39.14
CA ASP A 346 0.19 -0.93 -38.84
C ASP A 346 1.00 -1.72 -37.82
N LEU A 347 2.33 -1.71 -37.92
CA LEU A 347 3.22 -2.38 -36.96
C LEU A 347 3.13 -1.71 -35.58
N ALA A 348 3.07 -0.38 -35.52
CA ALA A 348 2.84 0.35 -34.27
C ALA A 348 1.47 0.01 -33.66
N ARG A 349 0.43 -0.13 -34.49
CA ARG A 349 -0.90 -0.56 -34.04
C ARG A 349 -0.91 -2.00 -33.54
N GLN A 350 -0.22 -2.90 -34.23
CA GLN A 350 -0.08 -4.30 -33.83
C GLN A 350 0.61 -4.41 -32.47
N ASN A 351 1.68 -3.64 -32.22
CA ASN A 351 2.35 -3.63 -30.93
C ASN A 351 1.42 -3.18 -29.79
N ARG A 352 0.60 -2.15 -30.01
CA ARG A 352 -0.40 -1.71 -29.01
C ARG A 352 -1.42 -2.81 -28.71
N ILE A 353 -1.94 -3.48 -29.74
CA ILE A 353 -2.89 -4.59 -29.57
C ILE A 353 -2.22 -5.76 -28.85
N ALA A 354 -0.95 -6.05 -29.13
CA ALA A 354 -0.20 -7.09 -28.44
C ALA A 354 0.02 -6.76 -26.95
N GLU A 355 0.31 -5.51 -26.62
CA GLU A 355 0.39 -5.04 -25.23
C GLU A 355 -0.97 -5.16 -24.50
N GLU A 356 -2.06 -4.77 -25.16
CA GLU A 356 -3.42 -4.95 -24.62
C GLU A 356 -3.77 -6.44 -24.42
N LEU A 357 -3.39 -7.29 -25.38
CA LEU A 357 -3.60 -8.73 -25.29
C LEU A 357 -2.84 -9.33 -24.11
N ASN A 358 -1.58 -8.95 -23.90
CA ASN A 358 -0.80 -9.40 -22.74
C ASN A 358 -1.46 -8.97 -21.43
N LYS A 359 -1.92 -7.71 -21.31
CA LYS A 359 -2.67 -7.25 -20.14
C LYS A 359 -3.93 -8.08 -19.90
N HIS A 360 -4.67 -8.40 -20.96
CA HIS A 360 -5.85 -9.26 -20.86
C HIS A 360 -5.53 -10.71 -20.49
N GLN A 361 -4.39 -11.24 -20.94
CA GLN A 361 -3.90 -12.55 -20.54
C GLN A 361 -3.51 -12.58 -19.06
N ASP A 362 -2.78 -11.57 -18.58
CA ASP A 362 -2.40 -11.45 -17.17
C ASP A 362 -3.64 -11.37 -16.26
N MET A 363 -4.61 -10.52 -16.62
CA MET A 363 -5.89 -10.42 -15.90
C MET A 363 -6.66 -11.74 -15.90
N LEU A 364 -6.63 -12.49 -17.02
CA LEU A 364 -7.29 -13.78 -17.11
C LEU A 364 -6.59 -14.85 -16.27
N GLU A 365 -5.26 -14.80 -16.17
CA GLU A 365 -4.50 -15.69 -15.30
C GLU A 365 -4.75 -15.40 -13.82
N GLU A 366 -4.80 -14.13 -13.42
CA GLU A 366 -5.19 -13.71 -12.07
C GLU A 366 -6.61 -14.21 -11.72
N LYS A 367 -7.59 -14.00 -12.61
CA LYS A 367 -8.96 -14.51 -12.40
C LYS A 367 -9.05 -16.03 -12.38
N LYS A 368 -8.20 -16.74 -13.12
CA LYS A 368 -8.10 -18.20 -13.02
C LYS A 368 -7.55 -18.62 -11.65
N GLN A 369 -6.53 -17.95 -11.14
CA GLN A 369 -5.97 -18.22 -9.81
C GLN A 369 -7.02 -17.99 -8.72
N GLU A 370 -7.73 -16.85 -8.73
CA GLU A 370 -8.85 -16.58 -7.83
C GLU A 370 -9.91 -17.69 -7.89
N SER A 371 -10.29 -18.11 -9.10
CA SER A 371 -11.27 -19.19 -9.29
C SER A 371 -10.79 -20.53 -8.69
N HIS A 372 -9.50 -20.85 -8.82
CA HIS A 372 -8.91 -22.05 -8.21
C HIS A 372 -8.90 -21.96 -6.67
N GLU A 373 -8.60 -20.79 -6.11
CA GLU A 373 -8.65 -20.55 -4.67
C GLU A 373 -10.06 -20.70 -4.12
N TYR A 374 -11.06 -20.09 -4.77
CA TYR A 374 -12.46 -20.28 -4.43
C TYR A 374 -12.88 -21.75 -4.54
N GLY A 375 -12.42 -22.47 -5.58
CA GLY A 375 -12.65 -23.92 -5.71
C GLY A 375 -12.07 -24.73 -4.54
N ARG A 376 -10.87 -24.38 -4.06
CA ARG A 376 -10.26 -25.00 -2.88
C ARG A 376 -11.06 -24.69 -1.61
N GLN A 377 -11.50 -23.44 -1.44
CA GLN A 377 -12.33 -23.03 -0.30
C GLN A 377 -13.68 -23.78 -0.28
N ILE A 378 -14.36 -23.86 -1.42
CA ILE A 378 -15.61 -24.63 -1.57
C ILE A 378 -15.39 -26.10 -1.20
N SER A 379 -14.32 -26.73 -1.72
CA SER A 379 -14.00 -28.12 -1.41
C SER A 379 -13.67 -28.35 0.07
N ALA A 380 -13.05 -27.39 0.73
CA ALA A 380 -12.78 -27.44 2.17
C ALA A 380 -14.06 -27.27 2.99
N LEU A 381 -14.96 -26.36 2.60
CA LEU A 381 -16.25 -26.15 3.23
C LEU A 381 -17.17 -27.36 3.06
N GLN A 382 -17.23 -27.96 1.86
CA GLN A 382 -17.96 -29.21 1.62
C GLN A 382 -17.48 -30.34 2.53
N ARG A 383 -16.16 -30.50 2.70
CA ARG A 383 -15.61 -31.48 3.66
C ARG A 383 -16.07 -31.20 5.09
N LYS A 384 -16.09 -29.94 5.53
CA LYS A 384 -16.60 -29.56 6.86
C LYS A 384 -18.10 -29.85 7.01
N ILE A 385 -18.90 -29.58 5.97
CA ILE A 385 -20.33 -29.89 5.93
C ILE A 385 -20.53 -31.39 6.10
N ASN A 386 -19.88 -32.22 5.28
CA ASN A 386 -20.01 -33.68 5.36
C ASN A 386 -19.65 -34.22 6.75
N VAL A 387 -18.54 -33.75 7.33
CA VAL A 387 -18.14 -34.15 8.70
C VAL A 387 -19.20 -33.76 9.74
N ASN A 388 -19.80 -32.58 9.61
CA ASN A 388 -20.86 -32.13 10.51
C ASN A 388 -22.18 -32.88 10.28
N GLU A 389 -22.52 -33.21 9.04
CA GLU A 389 -23.68 -34.05 8.70
C GLU A 389 -23.52 -35.45 9.31
N GLU A 390 -22.36 -36.08 9.17
CA GLU A 390 -22.07 -37.38 9.80
C GLU A 390 -22.17 -37.32 11.34
N LYS A 391 -21.64 -36.27 11.96
CA LYS A 391 -21.78 -36.05 13.42
C LYS A 391 -23.24 -35.88 13.81
N THR A 392 -23.99 -35.10 13.05
CA THR A 392 -25.42 -34.86 13.30
C THR A 392 -26.21 -36.16 13.15
N GLN A 393 -25.90 -36.97 12.14
CA GLN A 393 -26.50 -38.27 11.95
C GLN A 393 -26.20 -39.22 13.11
N LYS A 394 -24.94 -39.32 13.54
CA LYS A 394 -24.56 -40.13 14.72
C LYS A 394 -25.26 -39.69 16.00
N LEU A 395 -25.39 -38.38 16.22
CA LEU A 395 -26.14 -37.84 17.36
C LEU A 395 -27.63 -38.18 17.28
N ARG A 396 -28.24 -38.08 16.09
CA ARG A 396 -29.64 -38.48 15.88
C ARG A 396 -29.85 -39.97 16.12
N GLU A 397 -28.97 -40.82 15.59
CA GLU A 397 -29.01 -42.27 15.83
C GLU A 397 -28.84 -42.60 17.32
N GLY A 398 -27.91 -41.92 18.01
CA GLY A 398 -27.73 -42.06 19.46
C GLY A 398 -28.96 -41.64 20.26
N PHE A 399 -29.57 -40.50 19.90
CA PHE A 399 -30.80 -40.02 20.53
C PHE A 399 -31.97 -40.98 20.31
N ASN A 400 -32.13 -41.52 19.09
CA ASN A 400 -33.18 -42.49 18.78
C ASN A 400 -32.98 -43.79 19.58
N ARG A 401 -31.75 -44.32 19.63
CA ARG A 401 -31.44 -45.52 20.44
C ARG A 401 -31.73 -45.32 21.92
N GLU A 402 -31.34 -44.17 22.48
CA GLU A 402 -31.62 -43.86 23.87
C GLU A 402 -33.12 -43.72 24.11
N THR A 403 -33.84 -43.06 23.20
CA THR A 403 -35.29 -42.94 23.27
C THR A 403 -35.98 -44.31 23.21
N GLU A 404 -35.55 -45.20 22.31
CA GLU A 404 -36.04 -46.58 22.21
C GLU A 404 -35.76 -47.36 23.50
N ARG A 405 -34.56 -47.23 24.07
CA ARG A 405 -34.19 -47.85 25.35
C ARG A 405 -35.10 -47.37 26.48
N GLN A 406 -35.27 -46.06 26.62
CA GLN A 406 -36.15 -45.45 27.63
C GLN A 406 -37.61 -45.87 27.42
N GLN A 407 -38.08 -46.00 26.19
CA GLN A 407 -39.42 -46.50 25.88
C GLN A 407 -39.58 -47.98 26.28
N GLN A 408 -38.59 -48.82 25.99
CA GLN A 408 -38.59 -50.23 26.41
C GLN A 408 -38.60 -50.36 27.93
N GLU A 409 -37.74 -49.62 28.62
CA GLU A 409 -37.67 -49.58 30.09
C GLU A 409 -38.99 -49.08 30.69
N THR A 410 -39.57 -48.02 30.13
CA THR A 410 -40.90 -47.54 30.55
C THR A 410 -41.99 -48.59 30.30
N ALA A 411 -41.92 -49.34 29.20
CA ALA A 411 -42.87 -50.40 28.89
C ALA A 411 -42.76 -51.58 29.86
N THR A 412 -41.54 -52.02 30.19
CA THR A 412 -41.32 -53.08 31.19
C THR A 412 -41.78 -52.64 32.57
N LEU A 413 -41.46 -51.40 32.98
CA LEU A 413 -41.88 -50.86 34.27
C LEU A 413 -43.40 -50.74 34.36
N ARG A 414 -44.08 -50.37 33.27
CA ARG A 414 -45.55 -50.38 33.18
C ARG A 414 -46.12 -51.79 33.35
N GLN A 415 -45.53 -52.79 32.69
CA GLN A 415 -45.97 -54.19 32.85
C GLN A 415 -45.75 -54.70 34.29
N GLU A 416 -44.63 -54.37 34.90
CA GLU A 416 -44.35 -54.71 36.31
C GLU A 416 -45.33 -54.02 37.25
N TYR A 417 -45.62 -52.73 37.03
CA TYR A 417 -46.62 -52.00 37.79
C TYR A 417 -48.02 -52.60 37.65
N GLU A 418 -48.40 -53.02 36.43
CA GLU A 418 -49.69 -53.67 36.18
C GLU A 418 -49.79 -55.02 36.90
N LYS A 419 -48.74 -55.86 36.86
CA LYS A 419 -48.67 -57.11 37.64
C LYS A 419 -48.77 -56.84 39.13
N LEU A 420 -48.00 -55.87 39.65
CA LEU A 420 -48.03 -55.51 41.06
C LEU A 420 -49.40 -54.97 41.51
N SER A 421 -50.08 -54.25 40.62
CA SER A 421 -51.45 -53.77 40.84
C SER A 421 -52.44 -54.94 40.90
N GLN A 422 -52.33 -55.91 40.00
CA GLN A 422 -53.13 -57.15 40.02
C GLN A 422 -52.85 -57.99 41.28
N ASP A 423 -51.58 -58.14 41.67
CA ASP A 423 -51.17 -58.81 42.91
C ASP A 423 -51.70 -58.10 44.15
N ARG A 424 -51.71 -56.76 44.16
CA ARG A 424 -52.34 -55.98 45.23
C ARG A 424 -53.84 -56.22 45.28
N ALA A 425 -54.53 -56.19 44.14
CA ALA A 425 -55.97 -56.42 44.08
C ALA A 425 -56.37 -57.82 44.56
N THR A 426 -55.63 -58.85 44.15
CA THR A 426 -55.86 -60.24 44.60
C THR A 426 -55.57 -60.41 46.10
N LYS A 427 -54.47 -59.86 46.61
CA LYS A 427 -54.18 -59.86 48.05
C LYS A 427 -55.21 -59.08 48.85
N GLU A 428 -55.72 -57.97 48.32
CA GLU A 428 -56.78 -57.20 48.96
C GLU A 428 -58.09 -57.99 49.01
N GLU A 429 -58.43 -58.74 47.95
CA GLU A 429 -59.55 -59.68 47.96
C GLU A 429 -59.36 -60.82 48.97
N GLU A 430 -58.16 -61.41 49.07
CA GLU A 430 -57.82 -62.41 50.09
C GLU A 430 -57.90 -61.84 51.52
N LEU A 431 -57.42 -60.61 51.72
CA LEU A 431 -57.56 -59.90 52.99
C LEU A 431 -59.03 -59.61 53.32
N GLU A 432 -59.86 -59.28 52.34
CA GLU A 432 -61.30 -59.15 52.56
C GLU A 432 -61.96 -60.48 52.91
N ARG A 433 -61.59 -61.58 52.25
CA ARG A 433 -62.11 -62.93 52.57
C ARG A 433 -61.73 -63.33 53.99
N THR A 434 -60.46 -63.20 54.36
CA THR A 434 -59.99 -63.48 55.73
C THR A 434 -60.61 -62.55 56.75
N ARG A 435 -60.80 -61.26 56.46
CA ARG A 435 -61.58 -60.33 57.32
C ARG A 435 -63.02 -60.80 57.51
N LYS A 436 -63.69 -61.26 56.44
CA LYS A 436 -65.05 -61.80 56.53
C LYS A 436 -65.09 -63.07 57.39
N GLU A 437 -64.09 -63.95 57.26
CA GLU A 437 -63.95 -65.14 58.10
C GLU A 437 -63.69 -64.79 59.57
N ILE A 438 -62.76 -63.85 59.84
CA ILE A 438 -62.50 -63.33 61.19
C ILE A 438 -63.78 -62.74 61.78
N ASN A 439 -64.50 -61.88 61.06
CA ASN A 439 -65.77 -61.32 61.51
C ASN A 439 -66.81 -62.42 61.81
N ARG A 440 -66.87 -63.49 61.00
CA ARG A 440 -67.75 -64.63 61.25
C ARG A 440 -67.35 -65.37 62.53
N TYR A 441 -66.06 -65.62 62.74
CA TYR A 441 -65.55 -66.24 63.96
C TYR A 441 -65.75 -65.35 65.19
N GLU A 442 -65.53 -64.04 65.09
CA GLU A 442 -65.82 -63.07 66.15
C GLU A 442 -67.30 -63.06 66.51
N HIS A 443 -68.19 -63.08 65.51
CA HIS A 443 -69.63 -63.22 65.75
C HIS A 443 -69.99 -64.52 66.46
N MET A 444 -69.39 -65.63 66.04
CA MET A 444 -69.61 -66.95 66.65
C MET A 444 -69.10 -66.98 68.09
N ILE A 445 -67.88 -66.50 68.36
CA ILE A 445 -67.30 -66.37 69.70
C ILE A 445 -68.19 -65.48 70.57
N ASN A 446 -68.68 -64.35 70.05
CA ASN A 446 -69.54 -63.46 70.82
C ASN A 446 -70.92 -64.08 71.10
N SER A 447 -71.45 -64.88 70.17
CA SER A 447 -72.66 -65.69 70.37
C SER A 447 -72.46 -66.73 71.47
N GLU A 448 -71.42 -67.56 71.36
CA GLU A 448 -71.09 -68.57 72.38
C GLU A 448 -70.80 -67.93 73.74
N LYS A 449 -70.11 -66.77 73.76
CA LYS A 449 -69.85 -66.01 75.00
C LYS A 449 -71.13 -65.44 75.60
N ASN A 450 -72.10 -65.04 74.78
CA ASN A 450 -73.42 -64.62 75.26
C ASN A 450 -74.24 -65.80 75.78
N GLU A 451 -74.25 -66.93 75.09
CA GLU A 451 -74.88 -68.17 75.56
C GLU A 451 -74.26 -68.62 76.89
N PHE A 452 -72.93 -68.66 76.98
CA PHE A 452 -72.21 -68.97 78.22
C PHE A 452 -72.53 -67.97 79.34
N ASN A 453 -72.64 -66.66 79.05
CA ASN A 453 -73.05 -65.68 80.07
C ASN A 453 -74.50 -65.88 80.52
N ILE A 454 -75.40 -66.28 79.62
CA ILE A 454 -76.79 -66.62 79.97
C ILE A 454 -76.80 -67.85 80.88
N GLU A 455 -76.06 -68.91 80.53
CA GLU A 455 -75.89 -70.09 81.39
C GLU A 455 -75.27 -69.75 82.73
N TYR A 456 -74.21 -68.93 82.74
CA TYR A 456 -73.55 -68.46 83.95
C TYR A 456 -74.52 -67.69 84.85
N LYS A 457 -75.29 -66.74 84.30
CA LYS A 457 -76.32 -66.01 85.06
C LYS A 457 -77.44 -66.92 85.56
N ASN A 458 -77.83 -67.93 84.79
CA ASN A 458 -78.83 -68.91 85.21
C ASN A 458 -78.31 -69.78 86.36
N ALA A 459 -77.04 -70.20 86.31
CA ALA A 459 -76.39 -70.94 87.39
C ALA A 459 -76.19 -70.05 88.63
N GLU A 460 -75.77 -68.80 88.47
CA GLU A 460 -75.66 -67.81 89.55
C GLU A 460 -77.02 -67.55 90.20
N ALA A 461 -78.10 -67.43 89.41
CA ALA A 461 -79.46 -67.31 89.92
C ALA A 461 -79.90 -68.56 90.69
N ALA A 462 -79.52 -69.76 90.24
CA ALA A 462 -79.79 -71.01 90.96
C ALA A 462 -79.04 -71.10 92.28
N VAL A 463 -77.76 -70.69 92.32
CA VAL A 463 -76.95 -70.60 93.56
C VAL A 463 -77.52 -69.53 94.49
N SER A 464 -77.98 -68.39 93.97
CA SER A 464 -78.61 -67.34 94.77
C SER A 464 -79.94 -67.80 95.36
N ARG A 465 -80.75 -68.59 94.63
CA ARG A 465 -81.95 -69.26 95.19
C ARG A 465 -81.58 -70.27 96.28
N LEU A 466 -80.51 -71.05 96.09
CA LEU A 466 -80.02 -71.98 97.11
C LEU A 466 -79.56 -71.24 98.37
N ASN A 467 -78.79 -70.16 98.22
CA ASN A 467 -78.35 -69.30 99.31
C ASN A 467 -79.52 -68.61 100.03
N ALA A 468 -80.55 -68.17 99.29
CA ALA A 468 -81.78 -67.67 99.89
C ALA A 468 -82.50 -68.78 100.70
N HIS A 469 -82.48 -70.02 100.22
CA HIS A 469 -83.07 -71.16 100.92
C HIS A 469 -82.28 -71.56 102.17
N VAL A 470 -80.94 -71.50 102.12
CA VAL A 470 -80.03 -71.70 103.26
C VAL A 470 -80.21 -70.59 104.30
N ASN A 471 -80.35 -69.32 103.88
CA ASN A 471 -80.60 -68.21 104.80
C ASN A 471 -82.00 -68.28 105.44
N LEU A 472 -83.01 -68.78 104.73
CA LEU A 472 -84.32 -69.09 105.31
C LEU A 472 -84.23 -70.23 106.34
N TYR A 473 -83.43 -71.26 106.08
CA TYR A 473 -83.19 -72.36 107.02
C TYR A 473 -82.43 -71.90 108.28
N ILE A 474 -81.46 -70.98 108.13
CA ILE A 474 -80.73 -70.36 109.24
C ILE A 474 -81.64 -69.43 110.06
N SER A 475 -82.56 -68.72 109.41
CA SER A 475 -83.58 -67.88 110.06
C SER A 475 -84.62 -68.71 110.84
N GLU A 476 -85.01 -69.88 110.33
CA GLU A 476 -85.93 -70.80 111.05
C GLU A 476 -85.24 -71.55 112.20
N MET A 477 -83.95 -71.86 112.10
CA MET A 477 -83.16 -72.46 113.18
C MET A 477 -82.84 -71.47 114.31
N SER A 478 -82.56 -70.20 113.98
CA SER A 478 -82.32 -69.14 114.99
C SER A 478 -83.59 -68.73 115.74
N LYS A 479 -84.78 -69.06 115.24
CA LYS A 479 -86.06 -68.88 115.96
C LYS A 479 -86.36 -69.97 117.01
N LYS A 480 -85.55 -71.05 117.10
CA LYS A 480 -85.79 -72.20 118.00
C LYS A 480 -84.75 -72.41 119.12
N LEU A 481 -83.78 -71.51 119.28
CA LEU A 481 -82.85 -71.41 120.42
C LEU A 481 -82.67 -69.89 120.67
N GLU A 482 -83.28 -69.20 121.62
CA GLU A 482 -83.36 -69.43 123.06
C GLU A 482 -84.28 -68.33 123.71
N PRO A 483 -84.59 -68.39 125.02
CA PRO A 483 -85.94 -68.14 125.57
C PRO A 483 -86.12 -66.82 126.35
N LYS A 484 -87.38 -66.58 126.77
CA LYS A 484 -87.87 -65.75 127.89
C LYS A 484 -86.86 -64.74 128.49
N SER A 485 -87.14 -63.47 128.23
CA SER A 485 -87.67 -62.59 129.27
C SER A 485 -88.90 -61.85 128.76
#